data_AF-A0A6M4A7V3-F1
#
_entry.id   AF-A0A6M4A7V3-F1
#
_cell.length_a   1.000
_cell.length_b   1.000
_cell.length_c   1.000
_cell.angle_alpha   90.00
_cell.angle_beta   90.00
_cell.angle_gamma   90.00
#
_symmetry.space_group_name_H-M   'P 1'
#
loop_
_entity.id
_entity.type
_entity.pdbx_description
1 polymer ?
#
loop_
_entity_poly.entity_id
_entity_poly.type
_entity_poly.pdbx_seq_one_letter_code
_entity_poly.pdbx_strand_id
1 'polypeptide(L)'
;MKAKSLALLLGAACLLPVLLYLVFARYDGPQAPALSLNDSYHPVIASAPLITRSAPLVSATVSALPQNMTQTSANPLERSEDLRAIYQQFKDSANASERHIAWRAWSACFPTFIGAQGQSATIENLTAALPAHDTKRSARVDAYRALQGRCKAYSDMRREEMLATTRQLQQAYDSGTNLSPGEAAAKLLAEGKTAEAVQMARAIVLSQDPFAIHSLRDFIQPYVVQQVDAQMAASRERPDLRGLAFSLAACQMGLECGPGSLSALQLCASIGACSGSVSERYLQALPDQADRDALQQESRRVLDALRSADFAALGLLAP
;
A
#
# COMPACT_ATOMS: atom_id res chain seq x y z
N MET A 1 20.76 51.32 -19.71
CA MET A 1 19.54 50.48 -19.80
C MET A 1 19.95 49.01 -19.84
N LYS A 2 20.08 48.29 -18.71
CA LYS A 2 20.33 46.82 -18.65
C LYS A 2 20.33 46.28 -17.20
N ALA A 3 19.29 46.59 -16.41
CA ALA A 3 19.22 46.11 -15.02
C ALA A 3 17.82 45.64 -14.55
N LYS A 4 16.79 45.67 -15.40
CA LYS A 4 15.41 45.32 -14.99
C LYS A 4 14.92 43.91 -15.39
N SER A 5 15.69 43.14 -16.16
CA SER A 5 15.23 41.82 -16.66
C SER A 5 15.69 40.60 -15.85
N LEU A 6 16.55 40.77 -14.84
CA LEU A 6 17.07 39.63 -14.06
C LEU A 6 16.19 39.27 -12.85
N ALA A 7 15.31 40.16 -12.40
CA ALA A 7 14.49 39.94 -11.20
C ALA A 7 13.23 39.09 -11.46
N LEU A 8 12.79 38.92 -12.71
CA LEU A 8 11.60 38.11 -13.02
C LEU A 8 11.88 36.60 -13.18
N LEU A 9 13.13 36.20 -13.41
CA LEU A 9 13.48 34.79 -13.65
C LEU A 9 13.76 33.99 -12.36
N LEU A 10 14.05 34.67 -11.25
CA LEU A 10 14.29 34.01 -9.95
C LEU A 10 13.01 33.70 -9.16
N GLY A 11 11.87 34.34 -9.49
CA GLY A 11 10.59 34.09 -8.82
C GLY A 11 9.87 32.82 -9.29
N ALA A 12 10.15 32.34 -10.50
CA ALA A 12 9.46 31.19 -11.09
C ALA A 12 10.08 29.83 -10.71
N ALA A 13 11.35 29.80 -10.28
CA ALA A 13 12.07 28.57 -9.96
C ALA A 13 11.71 27.98 -8.57
N CYS A 14 11.18 28.79 -7.65
CA CYS A 14 10.81 28.32 -6.30
C CYS A 14 9.36 27.81 -6.18
N LEU A 15 8.50 28.03 -7.18
CA LEU A 15 7.08 27.61 -7.12
C LEU A 15 6.82 26.21 -7.72
N LEU A 16 7.73 25.70 -8.56
CA LEU A 16 7.61 24.38 -9.19
C LEU A 16 7.68 23.18 -8.22
N PRO A 17 8.55 23.14 -7.19
CA PRO A 17 8.56 22.01 -6.25
C PRO A 17 7.35 22.03 -5.30
N VAL A 18 6.78 23.20 -5.01
CA VAL A 18 5.54 23.34 -4.21
C VAL A 18 4.30 22.92 -5.01
N LEU A 19 4.27 23.20 -6.32
CA LEU A 19 3.18 22.74 -7.19
C LEU A 19 3.21 21.21 -7.39
N LEU A 20 4.40 20.59 -7.49
CA LEU A 20 4.49 19.14 -7.62
C LEU A 20 4.03 18.41 -6.35
N TYR A 21 4.30 18.98 -5.17
CA TYR A 21 3.82 18.42 -3.89
C TYR A 21 2.29 18.53 -3.75
N LEU A 22 1.68 19.61 -4.26
CA LEU A 22 0.22 19.78 -4.24
C LEU A 22 -0.52 18.89 -5.26
N VAL A 23 0.13 18.50 -6.36
CA VAL A 23 -0.47 17.57 -7.36
C VAL A 23 -0.55 16.14 -6.81
N PHE A 24 0.39 15.71 -5.96
CA PHE A 24 0.29 14.41 -5.28
C PHE A 24 -0.62 14.43 -4.04
N ALA A 25 -0.85 15.60 -3.43
CA ALA A 25 -1.76 15.74 -2.28
C ALA A 25 -3.25 15.89 -2.66
N ARG A 26 -3.59 16.00 -3.95
CA ARG A 26 -4.97 16.23 -4.45
C ARG A 26 -5.53 15.11 -5.35
N TYR A 27 -5.10 13.87 -5.15
CA TYR A 27 -5.91 12.74 -5.59
C TYR A 27 -7.09 12.57 -4.63
N ASP A 28 -8.04 13.51 -4.70
CA ASP A 28 -9.34 13.40 -4.08
C ASP A 28 -10.08 12.26 -4.80
N GLY A 29 -10.36 11.18 -4.08
CA GLY A 29 -11.32 10.17 -4.52
C GLY A 29 -12.70 10.80 -4.80
N PRO A 30 -13.61 10.06 -5.47
CA PRO A 30 -14.93 10.59 -5.79
C PRO A 30 -15.63 11.11 -4.55
N GLN A 31 -15.93 12.41 -4.55
CA GLN A 31 -16.70 13.08 -3.52
C GLN A 31 -18.06 12.37 -3.39
N ALA A 32 -18.35 11.86 -2.19
CA ALA A 32 -19.69 11.42 -1.84
C ALA A 32 -20.66 12.63 -2.02
N PRO A 33 -21.86 12.42 -2.58
CA PRO A 33 -22.83 13.50 -2.73
C PRO A 33 -23.19 14.07 -1.35
N ALA A 34 -22.99 15.38 -1.20
CA ALA A 34 -23.43 16.13 -0.05
C ALA A 34 -24.97 16.06 0.04
N LEU A 35 -25.47 15.26 0.97
CA LEU A 35 -26.87 15.33 1.40
C LEU A 35 -27.06 16.65 2.14
N SER A 36 -27.74 17.58 1.47
CA SER A 36 -28.27 18.80 2.05
C SER A 36 -29.30 18.44 3.12
N LEU A 37 -29.00 18.78 4.38
CA LEU A 37 -29.91 18.70 5.50
C LEU A 37 -30.33 20.13 5.86
N ASN A 38 -31.44 20.56 5.27
CA ASN A 38 -32.26 21.66 5.78
C ASN A 38 -33.71 21.36 5.41
N ASP A 39 -34.47 20.82 6.36
CA ASP A 39 -35.78 21.37 6.70
C ASP A 39 -36.39 20.70 7.95
N SER A 40 -36.45 21.48 9.02
CA SER A 40 -37.65 21.75 9.82
C SER A 40 -38.73 20.65 9.91
N TYR A 41 -38.76 19.84 10.98
CA TYR A 41 -40.02 19.25 11.47
C TYR A 41 -40.04 19.10 13.01
N HIS A 42 -41.14 19.61 13.58
CA HIS A 42 -41.50 19.64 15.00
C HIS A 42 -41.83 18.26 15.60
N PRO A 43 -41.82 18.11 16.94
CA PRO A 43 -42.07 16.83 17.61
C PRO A 43 -43.57 16.52 17.68
N VAL A 44 -43.95 15.31 17.28
CA VAL A 44 -45.24 14.72 17.67
C VAL A 44 -44.97 13.57 18.61
N ILE A 45 -45.34 13.78 19.87
CA ILE A 45 -45.42 12.77 20.92
C ILE A 45 -46.61 11.86 20.58
N ALA A 46 -46.34 10.57 20.39
CA ALA A 46 -47.37 9.54 20.41
C ALA A 46 -46.88 8.34 21.23
N SER A 47 -47.49 8.16 22.39
CA SER A 47 -47.33 7.02 23.28
C SER A 47 -48.18 5.84 22.79
N ALA A 48 -47.63 4.63 22.73
CA ALA A 48 -48.28 3.32 22.97
C ALA A 48 -47.26 2.17 22.72
N PRO A 49 -47.59 0.90 23.04
CA PRO A 49 -47.31 0.26 24.31
C PRO A 49 -46.19 -0.79 24.24
N LEU A 50 -45.67 -1.16 25.41
CA LEU A 50 -44.72 -2.25 25.63
C LEU A 50 -45.30 -3.60 25.14
N ILE A 51 -44.67 -4.18 24.12
CA ILE A 51 -44.76 -5.62 23.83
C ILE A 51 -43.38 -6.22 24.07
N THR A 52 -43.24 -6.88 25.22
CA THR A 52 -42.17 -7.80 25.54
C THR A 52 -42.25 -9.02 24.64
N ARG A 53 -41.39 -9.08 23.61
CA ARG A 53 -41.18 -10.30 22.83
C ARG A 53 -39.70 -10.67 22.93
N SER A 54 -39.42 -11.66 23.76
CA SER A 54 -38.12 -12.32 23.86
C SER A 54 -37.78 -12.94 22.51
N ALA A 55 -36.86 -12.31 21.77
CA ALA A 55 -36.24 -12.92 20.60
C ALA A 55 -35.09 -13.82 21.07
N PRO A 56 -34.94 -15.04 20.51
CA PRO A 56 -33.79 -15.88 20.79
C PRO A 56 -32.53 -15.20 20.25
N LEU A 57 -31.46 -15.23 21.05
CA LEU A 57 -30.11 -14.89 20.64
C LEU A 57 -29.74 -15.72 19.41
N VAL A 58 -29.87 -15.12 18.23
CA VAL A 58 -29.24 -15.61 17.01
C VAL A 58 -27.75 -15.36 17.23
N SER A 59 -27.03 -16.41 17.59
CA SER A 59 -25.58 -16.47 17.42
C SER A 59 -25.29 -16.12 15.96
N ALA A 60 -24.89 -14.88 15.71
CA ALA A 60 -24.22 -14.52 14.48
C ALA A 60 -22.95 -15.37 14.44
N THR A 61 -22.99 -16.43 13.65
CA THR A 61 -21.80 -17.16 13.22
C THR A 61 -20.90 -16.14 12.55
N VAL A 62 -19.88 -15.71 13.29
CA VAL A 62 -18.70 -15.00 12.80
C VAL A 62 -18.24 -15.74 11.55
N SER A 63 -18.40 -15.12 10.38
CA SER A 63 -17.81 -15.58 9.13
C SER A 63 -16.35 -15.89 9.42
N ALA A 64 -15.98 -17.15 9.18
CA ALA A 64 -14.69 -17.70 9.52
C ALA A 64 -13.56 -16.76 9.09
N LEU A 65 -12.80 -16.28 10.08
CA LEU A 65 -11.44 -15.77 9.86
C LEU A 65 -10.72 -16.76 8.92
N PRO A 66 -9.95 -16.30 7.92
CA PRO A 66 -9.25 -17.20 7.01
C PRO A 66 -8.33 -18.13 7.79
N GLN A 67 -8.77 -19.39 7.98
CA GLN A 67 -8.11 -20.40 8.84
C GLN A 67 -6.81 -20.95 8.23
N ASN A 68 -6.36 -20.46 7.06
CA ASN A 68 -5.23 -20.99 6.31
C ASN A 68 -3.99 -20.07 6.28
N MET A 69 -3.77 -19.22 7.28
CA MET A 69 -2.58 -18.35 7.35
C MET A 69 -1.31 -19.04 7.90
N THR A 70 -1.34 -20.35 8.19
CA THR A 70 -0.23 -21.06 8.84
C THR A 70 0.80 -21.70 7.90
N GLN A 71 0.62 -21.63 6.58
CA GLN A 71 1.68 -22.06 5.66
C GLN A 71 2.60 -20.90 5.35
N THR A 72 3.86 -21.03 5.78
CA THR A 72 5.00 -20.18 5.40
C THR A 72 5.20 -20.26 3.88
N SER A 73 4.37 -19.56 3.11
CA SER A 73 4.61 -19.40 1.69
C SER A 73 5.80 -18.45 1.59
N ALA A 74 6.98 -18.98 1.25
CA ALA A 74 8.07 -18.13 0.82
C ALA A 74 7.56 -17.39 -0.41
N ASN A 75 7.15 -16.13 -0.25
CA ASN A 75 6.54 -15.35 -1.33
C ASN A 75 7.52 -15.32 -2.53
N PRO A 76 7.23 -16.06 -3.62
CA PRO A 76 8.20 -16.25 -4.69
C PRO A 76 8.32 -15.01 -5.59
N LEU A 77 7.39 -14.07 -5.44
CA LEU A 77 7.24 -12.91 -6.30
C LEU A 77 8.51 -12.06 -6.40
N GLU A 78 9.12 -11.75 -5.26
CA GLU A 78 10.22 -10.78 -5.19
C GLU A 78 11.45 -11.24 -5.97
N ARG A 79 11.66 -12.57 -6.08
CA ARG A 79 12.79 -13.17 -6.81
C ARG A 79 12.42 -13.67 -8.21
N SER A 80 11.15 -13.63 -8.59
CA SER A 80 10.72 -14.23 -9.85
C SER A 80 11.25 -13.45 -11.05
N GLU A 81 11.82 -14.18 -12.01
CA GLU A 81 12.18 -13.67 -13.33
C GLU A 81 11.06 -13.87 -14.36
N ASP A 82 9.96 -14.52 -13.98
CA ASP A 82 8.76 -14.68 -14.80
C ASP A 82 7.51 -14.35 -13.97
N LEU A 83 7.02 -13.12 -14.12
CA LEU A 83 5.83 -12.65 -13.40
C LEU A 83 4.52 -13.21 -13.98
N ARG A 84 4.52 -13.72 -15.21
CA ARG A 84 3.35 -14.41 -15.76
C ARG A 84 3.16 -15.76 -15.10
N ALA A 85 4.24 -16.51 -14.89
CA ALA A 85 4.16 -17.79 -14.19
C ALA A 85 3.57 -17.63 -12.78
N ILE A 86 4.04 -16.62 -12.01
CA ILE A 86 3.50 -16.31 -10.67
C ILE A 86 2.02 -15.93 -10.72
N TYR A 87 1.63 -15.05 -11.66
CA TYR A 87 0.24 -14.68 -11.84
C TYR A 87 -0.65 -15.90 -12.13
N GLN A 88 -0.25 -16.73 -13.11
CA GLN A 88 -1.03 -17.90 -13.51
C GLN A 88 -1.15 -18.93 -12.38
N GLN A 89 -0.10 -19.09 -11.58
CA GLN A 89 -0.10 -20.00 -10.45
C GLN A 89 -1.14 -19.62 -9.39
N PHE A 90 -1.29 -18.32 -9.09
CA PHE A 90 -2.05 -17.88 -7.92
C PHE A 90 -3.36 -17.15 -8.22
N LYS A 91 -3.64 -16.78 -9.48
CA LYS A 91 -4.81 -15.94 -9.84
C LYS A 91 -6.16 -16.51 -9.41
N ASP A 92 -6.29 -17.84 -9.39
CA ASP A 92 -7.54 -18.55 -9.05
C ASP A 92 -7.48 -19.19 -7.65
N SER A 93 -6.50 -18.83 -6.81
CA SER A 93 -6.35 -19.42 -5.48
C SER A 93 -7.53 -19.09 -4.56
N ALA A 94 -7.91 -20.06 -3.71
CA ALA A 94 -8.84 -19.82 -2.62
C ALA A 94 -8.23 -18.94 -1.50
N ASN A 95 -6.90 -18.90 -1.37
CA ASN A 95 -6.19 -18.10 -0.39
C ASN A 95 -6.07 -16.64 -0.85
N ALA A 96 -6.54 -15.69 -0.02
CA ALA A 96 -6.48 -14.26 -0.33
C ALA A 96 -5.05 -13.74 -0.50
N SER A 97 -4.10 -14.21 0.33
CA SER A 97 -2.68 -13.82 0.22
C SER A 97 -2.08 -14.23 -1.11
N GLU A 98 -2.40 -15.44 -1.59
CA GLU A 98 -1.95 -15.93 -2.89
C GLU A 98 -2.59 -15.15 -4.05
N ARG A 99 -3.89 -14.88 -4.01
CA ARG A 99 -4.53 -14.02 -5.03
C ARG A 99 -3.90 -12.62 -5.05
N HIS A 100 -3.55 -12.07 -3.89
CA HIS A 100 -2.86 -10.80 -3.83
C HIS A 100 -1.43 -10.89 -4.40
N ILE A 101 -0.72 -12.01 -4.23
CA ILE A 101 0.56 -12.27 -4.93
C ILE A 101 0.36 -12.24 -6.45
N ALA A 102 -0.70 -12.86 -6.98
CA ALA A 102 -1.02 -12.81 -8.41
C ALA A 102 -1.31 -11.37 -8.86
N TRP A 103 -2.11 -10.62 -8.09
CA TRP A 103 -2.39 -9.22 -8.36
C TRP A 103 -1.10 -8.38 -8.39
N ARG A 104 -0.19 -8.54 -7.43
CA ARG A 104 1.10 -7.84 -7.42
C ARG A 104 1.97 -8.22 -8.63
N ALA A 105 2.00 -9.49 -9.03
CA ALA A 105 2.72 -9.94 -10.22
C ALA A 105 2.21 -9.26 -11.50
N TRP A 106 0.89 -9.13 -11.62
CA TRP A 106 0.25 -8.40 -12.72
C TRP A 106 0.54 -6.90 -12.68
N SER A 107 0.29 -6.26 -11.53
CA SER A 107 0.43 -4.81 -11.33
C SER A 107 1.87 -4.32 -11.43
N ALA A 108 2.86 -5.21 -11.25
CA ALA A 108 4.25 -4.90 -11.54
C ALA A 108 4.53 -4.71 -13.05
N CYS A 109 3.72 -5.32 -13.90
CA CYS A 109 3.83 -5.21 -15.35
C CYS A 109 2.87 -4.17 -15.93
N PHE A 110 1.64 -4.08 -15.41
CA PHE A 110 0.56 -3.34 -16.04
C PHE A 110 -0.06 -2.30 -15.07
N PRO A 111 -0.41 -1.10 -15.56
CA PRO A 111 -0.51 -0.71 -16.98
C PRO A 111 0.80 -0.24 -17.63
N THR A 112 1.92 -0.21 -16.89
CA THR A 112 3.21 0.36 -17.35
C THR A 112 3.65 -0.17 -18.72
N PHE A 113 3.59 -1.48 -18.97
CA PHE A 113 4.04 -2.08 -20.23
C PHE A 113 2.91 -2.28 -21.27
N ILE A 114 1.84 -1.47 -21.21
CA ILE A 114 0.78 -1.45 -22.23
C ILE A 114 1.05 -0.29 -23.21
N GLY A 115 1.70 -0.57 -24.35
CA GLY A 115 1.98 0.44 -25.39
C GLY A 115 0.70 0.90 -26.09
N ALA A 116 0.67 2.12 -26.65
CA ALA A 116 -0.52 2.73 -27.27
C ALA A 116 -1.19 1.85 -28.35
N GLN A 117 -2.39 2.20 -28.81
CA GLN A 117 -3.09 1.40 -29.82
C GLN A 117 -2.21 1.20 -31.08
N GLY A 118 -1.99 -0.05 -31.46
CA GLY A 118 -1.10 -0.42 -32.57
C GLY A 118 0.40 -0.30 -32.27
N GLN A 119 0.81 -0.05 -31.03
CA GLN A 119 2.21 0.11 -30.63
C GLN A 119 2.56 -0.79 -29.44
N SER A 120 3.77 -1.34 -29.44
CA SER A 120 4.32 -2.03 -28.28
C SER A 120 4.88 -1.04 -27.26
N ALA A 121 4.86 -1.39 -25.97
CA ALA A 121 5.58 -0.62 -24.96
C ALA A 121 7.08 -0.79 -25.17
N THR A 122 7.80 0.30 -25.41
CA THR A 122 9.25 0.32 -25.51
C THR A 122 9.85 1.02 -24.31
N ILE A 123 11.08 0.63 -23.93
CA ILE A 123 11.79 1.28 -22.82
C ILE A 123 12.05 2.75 -23.15
N GLU A 124 12.33 3.05 -24.41
CA GLU A 124 12.54 4.40 -24.92
C GLU A 124 11.32 5.28 -24.62
N ASN A 125 10.11 4.80 -24.90
CA ASN A 125 8.88 5.54 -24.64
C ASN A 125 8.63 5.72 -23.13
N LEU A 126 8.86 4.66 -22.33
CA LEU A 126 8.65 4.72 -20.88
C LEU A 126 9.63 5.64 -20.17
N THR A 127 10.84 5.78 -20.71
CA THR A 127 11.91 6.56 -20.10
C THR A 127 12.09 7.95 -20.73
N ALA A 128 11.31 8.27 -21.77
CA ALA A 128 11.32 9.57 -22.44
C ALA A 128 11.00 10.72 -21.46
N ALA A 129 10.07 10.51 -20.54
CA ALA A 129 9.63 11.50 -19.55
C ALA A 129 10.58 11.65 -18.35
N LEU A 130 11.61 10.81 -18.22
CA LEU A 130 12.59 10.97 -17.16
C LEU A 130 13.32 12.32 -17.33
N PRO A 131 13.66 13.05 -16.25
CA PRO A 131 14.41 14.30 -16.38
C PRO A 131 15.76 14.05 -17.05
N ALA A 132 16.14 14.92 -17.98
CA ALA A 132 17.41 14.79 -18.71
C ALA A 132 18.64 14.92 -17.79
N HIS A 133 18.52 15.70 -16.72
CA HIS A 133 19.59 15.96 -15.75
C HIS A 133 19.46 15.13 -14.46
N ASP A 134 18.60 14.10 -14.45
CA ASP A 134 18.55 13.16 -13.33
C ASP A 134 19.85 12.35 -13.31
N THR A 135 20.67 12.53 -12.27
CA THR A 135 21.94 11.81 -12.09
C THR A 135 21.75 10.30 -12.01
N LYS A 136 20.54 9.85 -11.72
CA LYS A 136 20.16 8.43 -11.62
C LYS A 136 19.49 7.92 -12.88
N ARG A 137 19.33 8.74 -13.94
CA ARG A 137 18.62 8.39 -15.18
C ARG A 137 19.05 7.02 -15.73
N SER A 138 20.35 6.75 -15.84
CA SER A 138 20.85 5.48 -16.36
C SER A 138 20.38 4.29 -15.52
N ALA A 139 20.56 4.35 -14.20
CA ALA A 139 20.13 3.28 -13.30
C ALA A 139 18.61 3.04 -13.37
N ARG A 140 17.83 4.10 -13.53
CA ARG A 140 16.37 4.00 -13.71
C ARG A 140 16.00 3.32 -15.02
N VAL A 141 16.67 3.66 -16.12
CA VAL A 141 16.48 3.00 -17.43
C VAL A 141 16.80 1.51 -17.31
N ASP A 142 17.89 1.15 -16.64
CA ASP A 142 18.28 -0.25 -16.42
C ASP A 142 17.26 -1.00 -15.54
N ALA A 143 16.70 -0.36 -14.52
CA ALA A 143 15.61 -0.93 -13.72
C ALA A 143 14.34 -1.15 -14.55
N TYR A 144 13.97 -0.22 -15.45
CA TYR A 144 12.86 -0.43 -16.38
C TYR A 144 13.11 -1.62 -17.31
N ARG A 145 14.33 -1.78 -17.84
CA ARG A 145 14.71 -2.95 -18.66
C ARG A 145 14.60 -4.25 -17.87
N ALA A 146 15.09 -4.27 -16.63
CA ALA A 146 14.99 -5.44 -15.77
C ALA A 146 13.54 -5.82 -15.48
N LEU A 147 12.69 -4.84 -15.11
CA LEU A 147 11.26 -5.05 -14.91
C LEU A 147 10.57 -5.57 -16.17
N GLN A 148 10.86 -5.00 -17.34
CA GLN A 148 10.32 -5.48 -18.61
C GLN A 148 10.76 -6.92 -18.89
N GLY A 149 12.01 -7.27 -18.57
CA GLY A 149 12.53 -8.64 -18.68
C GLY A 149 11.68 -9.63 -17.89
N ARG A 150 11.31 -9.28 -16.64
CA ARG A 150 10.43 -10.09 -15.79
C ARG A 150 8.99 -10.21 -16.29
N CYS A 151 8.56 -9.23 -17.09
CA CYS A 151 7.24 -9.19 -17.73
C CYS A 151 7.23 -9.79 -19.15
N LYS A 152 8.37 -10.26 -19.67
CA LYS A 152 8.52 -10.70 -21.07
C LYS A 152 7.56 -11.81 -21.46
N ALA A 153 7.20 -12.68 -20.53
CA ALA A 153 6.26 -13.76 -20.75
C ALA A 153 4.85 -13.28 -21.13
N TYR A 154 4.51 -12.00 -20.96
CA TYR A 154 3.25 -11.41 -21.45
C TYR A 154 3.32 -10.82 -22.87
N SER A 155 4.47 -10.87 -23.55
CA SER A 155 4.68 -10.20 -24.84
C SER A 155 3.82 -10.73 -26.00
N ASP A 156 3.26 -11.93 -25.87
CA ASP A 156 2.32 -12.56 -26.79
C ASP A 156 0.86 -12.18 -26.53
N MET A 157 0.55 -11.56 -25.37
CA MET A 157 -0.80 -11.17 -25.00
C MET A 157 -1.26 -9.96 -25.82
N ARG A 158 -2.50 -10.00 -26.31
CA ARG A 158 -3.08 -8.88 -27.07
C ARG A 158 -3.37 -7.69 -26.15
N ARG A 159 -3.24 -6.47 -26.67
CA ARG A 159 -3.52 -5.24 -25.91
C ARG A 159 -4.91 -5.23 -25.30
N GLU A 160 -5.92 -5.66 -26.06
CA GLU A 160 -7.31 -5.70 -25.61
C GLU A 160 -7.49 -6.66 -24.43
N GLU A 161 -6.79 -7.79 -24.45
CA GLU A 161 -6.76 -8.77 -23.37
C GLU A 161 -6.06 -8.22 -22.13
N MET A 162 -4.88 -7.59 -22.29
CA MET A 162 -4.18 -6.91 -21.19
C MET A 162 -5.06 -5.84 -20.52
N LEU A 163 -5.77 -5.03 -21.31
CA LEU A 163 -6.68 -4.01 -20.79
C LEU A 163 -7.90 -4.62 -20.09
N ALA A 164 -8.47 -5.71 -20.63
CA ALA A 164 -9.60 -6.41 -20.01
C ALA A 164 -9.21 -7.03 -18.66
N THR A 165 -8.09 -7.75 -18.61
CA THR A 165 -7.57 -8.36 -17.39
C THR A 165 -7.19 -7.30 -16.35
N THR A 166 -6.58 -6.18 -16.76
CA THR A 166 -6.27 -5.07 -15.84
C THR A 166 -7.55 -4.51 -15.20
N ARG A 167 -8.63 -4.30 -15.98
CA ARG A 167 -9.90 -3.84 -15.43
C ARG A 167 -10.53 -4.85 -14.47
N GLN A 168 -10.52 -6.13 -14.83
CA GLN A 168 -11.04 -7.19 -13.97
C GLN A 168 -10.29 -7.25 -12.63
N LEU A 169 -8.95 -7.19 -12.67
CA LEU A 169 -8.12 -7.21 -11.47
C LEU A 169 -8.30 -5.96 -10.61
N GLN A 170 -8.50 -4.79 -11.22
CA GLN A 170 -8.82 -3.56 -10.50
C GLN A 170 -10.17 -3.70 -9.77
N GLN A 171 -11.22 -4.19 -10.44
CA GLN A 171 -12.52 -4.43 -9.81
C GLN A 171 -12.43 -5.44 -8.66
N ALA A 172 -11.63 -6.50 -8.82
CA ALA A 172 -11.37 -7.47 -7.76
C ALA A 172 -10.61 -6.85 -6.57
N TYR A 173 -9.69 -5.92 -6.82
CA TYR A 173 -9.01 -5.15 -5.76
C TYR A 173 -9.98 -4.22 -5.04
N ASP A 174 -10.75 -3.40 -5.79
CA ASP A 174 -11.70 -2.43 -5.25
C ASP A 174 -12.81 -3.09 -4.40
N SER A 175 -13.26 -4.28 -4.82
CA SER A 175 -14.26 -5.06 -4.06
C SER A 175 -13.70 -5.70 -2.78
N GLY A 176 -12.38 -5.77 -2.62
CA GLY A 176 -11.72 -6.44 -1.50
C GLY A 176 -11.21 -7.85 -1.78
N THR A 177 -11.49 -8.41 -2.96
CA THR A 177 -11.20 -9.82 -3.31
C THR A 177 -9.70 -10.12 -3.42
N ASN A 178 -8.93 -9.14 -3.89
CA ASN A 178 -7.48 -9.22 -4.15
C ASN A 178 -6.66 -8.33 -3.20
N LEU A 179 -7.22 -7.90 -2.06
CA LEU A 179 -6.45 -7.18 -1.05
C LEU A 179 -5.50 -8.14 -0.32
N SER A 180 -4.33 -7.62 0.06
CA SER A 180 -3.51 -8.24 1.08
C SER A 180 -4.27 -8.30 2.42
N PRO A 181 -3.86 -9.18 3.35
CA PRO A 181 -4.45 -9.21 4.69
C PRO A 181 -4.45 -7.83 5.40
N GLY A 182 -3.35 -7.08 5.30
CA GLY A 182 -3.24 -5.75 5.92
C GLY A 182 -4.12 -4.69 5.25
N GLU A 183 -4.22 -4.68 3.92
CA GLU A 183 -5.14 -3.80 3.20
C GLU A 183 -6.61 -4.15 3.50
N ALA A 184 -6.93 -5.44 3.65
CA ALA A 184 -8.27 -5.87 4.07
C ALA A 184 -8.60 -5.38 5.48
N ALA A 185 -7.64 -5.42 6.42
CA ALA A 185 -7.80 -4.83 7.75
C ALA A 185 -7.99 -3.30 7.67
N ALA A 186 -7.21 -2.61 6.83
CA ALA A 186 -7.35 -1.17 6.60
C ALA A 186 -8.73 -0.80 6.02
N LYS A 187 -9.26 -1.61 5.10
CA LYS A 187 -10.60 -1.44 4.53
C LYS A 187 -11.69 -1.60 5.60
N LEU A 188 -11.61 -2.64 6.44
CA LEU A 188 -12.53 -2.82 7.58
C LEU A 188 -12.51 -1.60 8.51
N LEU A 189 -11.32 -1.05 8.78
CA LEU A 189 -11.17 0.15 9.59
C LEU A 189 -11.85 1.36 8.94
N ALA A 190 -11.68 1.56 7.64
CA ALA A 190 -12.32 2.65 6.89
C ALA A 190 -13.86 2.51 6.85
N GLU A 191 -14.38 1.28 6.91
CA GLU A 191 -15.81 0.98 7.02
C GLU A 191 -16.38 1.12 8.45
N GLY A 192 -15.56 1.54 9.43
CA GLY A 192 -15.97 1.68 10.83
C GLY A 192 -16.05 0.36 11.61
N LYS A 193 -15.56 -0.75 11.03
CA LYS A 193 -15.53 -2.08 11.66
C LYS A 193 -14.24 -2.30 12.44
N THR A 194 -13.95 -1.40 13.38
CA THR A 194 -12.66 -1.35 14.10
C THR A 194 -12.33 -2.66 14.81
N ALA A 195 -13.31 -3.31 15.47
CA ALA A 195 -13.07 -4.57 16.18
C ALA A 195 -12.65 -5.70 15.23
N GLU A 196 -13.30 -5.83 14.07
CA GLU A 196 -12.97 -6.82 13.04
C GLU A 196 -11.60 -6.52 12.42
N ALA A 197 -11.29 -5.24 12.17
CA ALA A 197 -10.00 -4.81 11.64
C ALA A 197 -8.84 -5.15 12.59
N VAL A 198 -8.98 -4.87 13.89
CA VAL A 198 -7.99 -5.21 14.92
C VAL A 198 -7.85 -6.72 15.06
N GLN A 199 -8.96 -7.47 15.02
CA GLN A 199 -8.92 -8.93 15.06
C GLN A 199 -8.13 -9.52 13.88
N MET A 200 -8.35 -8.98 12.68
CA MET A 200 -7.60 -9.36 11.49
C MET A 200 -6.11 -9.00 11.62
N ALA A 201 -5.78 -7.80 12.09
CA ALA A 201 -4.39 -7.39 12.33
C ALA A 201 -3.67 -8.32 13.32
N ARG A 202 -4.33 -8.73 14.40
CA ARG A 202 -3.79 -9.71 15.35
C ARG A 202 -3.58 -11.08 14.71
N ALA A 203 -4.53 -11.54 13.89
CA ALA A 203 -4.39 -12.81 13.18
C ALA A 203 -3.18 -12.79 12.22
N ILE A 204 -2.90 -11.65 11.59
CA ILE A 204 -1.69 -11.45 10.78
C ILE A 204 -0.42 -11.58 11.64
N VAL A 205 -0.36 -10.89 12.79
CA VAL A 205 0.79 -11.00 13.72
C VAL A 205 1.01 -12.46 14.15
N LEU A 206 -0.06 -13.18 14.47
CA LEU A 206 0.01 -14.59 14.88
C LEU A 206 0.45 -15.53 13.76
N SER A 207 0.22 -15.18 12.49
CA SER A 207 0.63 -16.00 11.34
C SER A 207 2.15 -16.11 11.18
N GLN A 208 2.89 -15.11 11.68
CA GLN A 208 4.33 -14.94 11.46
C GLN A 208 4.73 -14.91 9.97
N ASP A 209 3.78 -14.71 9.05
CA ASP A 209 4.06 -14.56 7.63
C ASP A 209 4.66 -13.16 7.36
N PRO A 210 5.92 -13.08 6.89
CA PRO A 210 6.58 -11.79 6.62
C PRO A 210 5.81 -10.93 5.62
N PHE A 211 5.15 -11.53 4.64
CA PHE A 211 4.37 -10.79 3.64
C PHE A 211 3.10 -10.18 4.25
N ALA A 212 2.36 -10.98 5.03
CA ALA A 212 1.18 -10.48 5.71
C ALA A 212 1.57 -9.37 6.72
N ILE A 213 2.65 -9.56 7.47
CA ILE A 213 3.20 -8.54 8.39
C ILE A 213 3.59 -7.26 7.65
N HIS A 214 4.27 -7.35 6.51
CA HIS A 214 4.62 -6.18 5.70
C HIS A 214 3.37 -5.38 5.28
N SER A 215 2.28 -6.08 4.92
CA SER A 215 1.02 -5.41 4.54
C SER A 215 0.34 -4.66 5.68
N LEU A 216 0.69 -4.92 6.95
CA LEU A 216 0.10 -4.19 8.09
C LEU A 216 0.42 -2.69 8.07
N ARG A 217 1.43 -2.23 7.32
CA ARG A 217 1.72 -0.81 7.19
C ARG A 217 0.50 0.02 6.76
N ASP A 218 -0.34 -0.56 5.89
CA ASP A 218 -1.51 0.09 5.31
C ASP A 218 -2.66 0.18 6.33
N PHE A 219 -2.66 -0.68 7.35
CA PHE A 219 -3.58 -0.65 8.48
C PHE A 219 -3.09 0.21 9.64
N ILE A 220 -1.81 0.10 10.01
CA ILE A 220 -1.25 0.73 11.22
C ILE A 220 -1.32 2.25 11.15
N GLN A 221 -0.99 2.82 9.99
CA GLN A 221 -1.01 4.27 9.83
C GLN A 221 -2.40 4.89 10.07
N PRO A 222 -3.50 4.46 9.40
CA PRO A 222 -4.83 4.99 9.69
C PRO A 222 -5.35 4.61 11.08
N TYR A 223 -5.03 3.42 11.59
CA TYR A 223 -5.47 2.99 12.92
C TYR A 223 -4.93 3.87 14.04
N VAL A 224 -3.65 4.21 13.96
CA VAL A 224 -3.03 5.16 14.86
C VAL A 224 -3.70 6.52 14.79
N VAL A 225 -3.92 7.05 13.59
CA VAL A 225 -4.51 8.38 13.43
C VAL A 225 -5.87 8.43 14.13
N GLN A 226 -6.71 7.40 13.97
CA GLN A 226 -7.97 7.29 14.70
C GLN A 226 -7.79 7.26 16.23
N GLN A 227 -6.77 6.57 16.74
CA GLN A 227 -6.48 6.54 18.18
C GLN A 227 -6.00 7.91 18.72
N VAL A 228 -5.17 8.63 17.96
CA VAL A 228 -4.63 9.94 18.35
C VAL A 228 -5.69 11.03 18.24
N ASP A 229 -6.50 11.02 17.18
CA ASP A 229 -7.63 11.93 17.00
C ASP A 229 -8.69 11.73 18.10
N ALA A 230 -8.93 10.47 18.50
CA ALA A 230 -9.75 10.16 19.67
C ALA A 230 -9.17 10.69 20.99
N GLN A 231 -7.86 10.97 21.05
CA GLN A 231 -7.14 11.43 22.24
C GLN A 231 -6.75 12.92 22.22
N MET A 232 -7.18 13.70 21.21
CA MET A 232 -7.06 15.17 21.14
C MET A 232 -5.66 15.77 21.38
N ALA A 233 -4.58 15.04 21.10
CA ALA A 233 -3.23 15.60 21.15
C ALA A 233 -2.71 15.85 19.72
N ALA A 234 -2.82 17.09 19.27
CA ALA A 234 -2.18 17.57 18.05
C ALA A 234 -0.64 17.56 18.20
N SER A 235 -0.02 16.38 18.11
CA SER A 235 1.43 16.27 17.96
C SER A 235 1.78 16.49 16.49
N ARG A 236 1.91 17.76 16.11
CA ARG A 236 2.64 18.16 14.91
C ARG A 236 4.12 18.14 15.27
N GLU A 237 4.90 17.19 14.75
CA GLU A 237 6.28 17.46 14.28
C GLU A 237 7.07 16.24 13.80
N ARG A 238 6.69 15.01 14.14
CA ARG A 238 7.47 13.82 13.72
C ARG A 238 6.73 12.95 12.69
N PRO A 239 7.43 12.45 11.67
CA PRO A 239 6.86 11.46 10.77
C PRO A 239 6.46 10.21 11.57
N ASP A 240 5.29 9.64 11.28
CA ASP A 240 4.91 8.35 11.88
C ASP A 240 5.73 7.24 11.22
N LEU A 241 6.73 6.75 11.96
CA LEU A 241 7.67 5.72 11.49
C LEU A 241 7.13 4.30 11.64
N ARG A 242 5.98 4.09 12.30
CA ARG A 242 5.47 2.74 12.61
C ARG A 242 5.19 1.92 11.37
N GLY A 243 4.51 2.49 10.36
CA GLY A 243 4.24 1.76 9.11
C GLY A 243 5.51 1.29 8.41
N LEU A 244 6.55 2.13 8.38
CA LEU A 244 7.86 1.76 7.84
C LEU A 244 8.57 0.71 8.71
N ALA A 245 8.43 0.78 10.03
CA ALA A 245 9.01 -0.19 10.95
C ALA A 245 8.49 -1.62 10.72
N PHE A 246 7.19 -1.78 10.41
CA PHE A 246 6.63 -3.08 9.98
C PHE A 246 7.25 -3.59 8.68
N SER A 247 7.51 -2.68 7.73
CA SER A 247 8.16 -3.06 6.46
C SER A 247 9.59 -3.57 6.69
N LEU A 248 10.37 -2.90 7.56
CA LEU A 248 11.73 -3.34 7.91
C LEU A 248 11.72 -4.64 8.73
N ALA A 249 10.81 -4.77 9.69
CA ALA A 249 10.67 -5.99 10.48
C ALA A 249 10.32 -7.20 9.60
N ALA A 250 9.42 -7.03 8.62
CA ALA A 250 9.12 -8.09 7.66
C ALA A 250 10.34 -8.54 6.85
N CYS A 251 11.18 -7.60 6.39
CA CYS A 251 12.45 -7.94 5.74
C CYS A 251 13.36 -8.77 6.67
N GLN A 252 13.45 -8.40 7.94
CA GLN A 252 14.22 -9.14 8.96
C GLN A 252 13.61 -10.52 9.29
N MET A 253 12.31 -10.71 9.05
CA MET A 253 11.60 -11.98 9.18
C MET A 253 11.71 -12.85 7.92
N GLY A 254 12.40 -12.41 6.88
CA GLY A 254 12.69 -13.19 5.68
C GLY A 254 11.91 -12.79 4.44
N LEU A 255 11.17 -11.68 4.46
CA LEU A 255 10.68 -11.07 3.22
C LEU A 255 11.88 -10.66 2.36
N GLU A 256 11.87 -11.01 1.08
CA GLU A 256 12.96 -10.67 0.18
C GLU A 256 12.97 -9.17 -0.12
N CYS A 257 13.91 -8.48 0.50
CA CYS A 257 14.08 -7.03 0.40
C CYS A 257 15.44 -6.65 -0.20
N GLY A 258 16.20 -7.60 -0.75
CA GLY A 258 17.51 -7.35 -1.32
C GLY A 258 17.49 -6.42 -2.54
N PRO A 259 18.67 -5.95 -3.00
CA PRO A 259 18.79 -5.00 -4.11
C PRO A 259 18.23 -5.52 -5.45
N GLY A 260 18.14 -6.84 -5.62
CA GLY A 260 17.56 -7.50 -6.80
C GLY A 260 16.08 -7.91 -6.66
N SER A 261 15.44 -7.55 -5.54
CA SER A 261 14.00 -7.82 -5.34
C SER A 261 13.14 -7.04 -6.33
N LEU A 262 11.94 -7.56 -6.62
CA LEU A 262 10.95 -6.86 -7.46
C LEU A 262 10.65 -5.48 -6.89
N SER A 263 10.44 -5.39 -5.58
CA SER A 263 10.16 -4.13 -4.88
C SER A 263 11.32 -3.14 -5.01
N ALA A 264 12.58 -3.60 -4.91
CA ALA A 264 13.75 -2.77 -5.17
C ALA A 264 13.77 -2.28 -6.63
N LEU A 265 13.51 -3.15 -7.61
CA LEU A 265 13.47 -2.72 -9.01
C LEU A 265 12.39 -1.65 -9.25
N GLN A 266 11.20 -1.83 -8.67
CA GLN A 266 10.09 -0.87 -8.75
C GLN A 266 10.45 0.49 -8.12
N LEU A 267 11.09 0.51 -6.96
CA LEU A 267 11.57 1.75 -6.32
C LEU A 267 12.63 2.47 -7.17
N CYS A 268 13.54 1.74 -7.81
CA CYS A 268 14.52 2.36 -8.70
C CYS A 268 13.82 2.96 -9.93
N ALA A 269 13.00 2.19 -10.64
CA ALA A 269 12.32 2.65 -11.84
C ALA A 269 11.42 3.88 -11.57
N SER A 270 10.60 3.83 -10.52
CA SER A 270 9.59 4.85 -10.22
C SER A 270 10.16 6.14 -9.63
N ILE A 271 11.03 6.05 -8.62
CA ILE A 271 11.48 7.22 -7.83
C ILE A 271 13.00 7.42 -7.81
N GLY A 272 13.77 6.57 -8.52
CA GLY A 272 15.22 6.68 -8.57
C GLY A 272 15.92 6.27 -7.27
N ALA A 273 15.26 5.56 -6.36
CA ALA A 273 15.94 4.95 -5.22
C ALA A 273 16.59 3.65 -5.71
N CYS A 274 17.83 3.70 -6.22
CA CYS A 274 18.45 2.59 -6.97
C CYS A 274 19.57 1.83 -6.25
N SER A 275 20.03 2.30 -5.10
CA SER A 275 21.14 1.69 -4.36
C SER A 275 20.64 0.96 -3.13
N GLY A 276 21.30 -0.14 -2.77
CA GLY A 276 20.97 -0.93 -1.57
C GLY A 276 19.68 -1.73 -1.68
N SER A 277 19.36 -2.41 -0.58
CA SER A 277 18.11 -3.10 -0.27
C SER A 277 16.92 -2.14 -0.13
N VAL A 278 15.70 -2.67 -0.13
CA VAL A 278 14.47 -1.91 0.14
C VAL A 278 14.54 -1.21 1.50
N SER A 279 15.02 -1.91 2.54
CA SER A 279 15.18 -1.34 3.89
C SER A 279 16.16 -0.18 3.92
N GLU A 280 17.32 -0.30 3.26
CA GLU A 280 18.30 0.79 3.15
C GLU A 280 17.72 1.99 2.40
N ARG A 281 16.92 1.76 1.37
CA ARG A 281 16.25 2.84 0.61
C ARG A 281 15.23 3.58 1.46
N TYR A 282 14.46 2.88 2.29
CA TYR A 282 13.55 3.54 3.23
C TYR A 282 14.31 4.39 4.25
N LEU A 283 15.44 3.89 4.77
CA LEU A 283 16.29 4.69 5.67
C LEU A 283 16.87 5.92 4.96
N GLN A 284 17.36 5.77 3.73
CA GLN A 284 17.92 6.87 2.94
C GLN A 284 16.90 7.93 2.52
N ALA A 285 15.61 7.58 2.51
CA ALA A 285 14.53 8.53 2.22
C ALA A 285 14.24 9.49 3.39
N LEU A 286 14.72 9.18 4.60
CA LEU A 286 14.56 10.04 5.77
C LEU A 286 15.57 11.20 5.77
N PRO A 287 15.14 12.41 6.15
CA PRO A 287 15.91 13.64 5.95
C PRO A 287 17.19 13.70 6.79
N ASP A 288 17.15 13.17 8.01
CA ASP A 288 18.27 13.28 8.96
C ASP A 288 18.61 11.96 9.67
N GLN A 289 19.71 11.98 10.41
CA GLN A 289 20.21 10.79 11.11
C GLN A 289 19.35 10.41 12.30
N ALA A 290 18.71 11.37 12.96
CA ALA A 290 17.89 11.11 14.13
C ALA A 290 16.64 10.29 13.75
N ASP A 291 16.00 10.64 12.63
CA ASP A 291 14.87 9.88 12.09
C ASP A 291 15.28 8.47 11.64
N ARG A 292 16.48 8.33 11.05
CA ARG A 292 17.03 7.01 10.67
C ARG A 292 17.25 6.13 11.90
N ASP A 293 17.87 6.66 12.94
CA ASP A 293 18.11 5.95 14.20
C ASP A 293 16.79 5.58 14.89
N ALA A 294 15.81 6.50 14.87
CA ALA A 294 14.47 6.27 15.39
C ALA A 294 13.74 5.15 14.63
N LEU A 295 13.78 5.13 13.30
CA LEU A 295 13.18 4.06 12.50
C LEU A 295 13.84 2.71 12.79
N GLN A 296 15.17 2.66 12.96
CA GLN A 296 15.87 1.43 13.31
C GLN A 296 15.52 0.94 14.73
N GLN A 297 15.40 1.85 15.69
CA GLN A 297 14.93 1.51 17.04
C GLN A 297 13.50 0.98 17.02
N GLU A 298 12.61 1.67 16.31
CA GLU A 298 11.20 1.28 16.19
C GLU A 298 11.04 -0.05 15.45
N SER A 299 11.81 -0.29 14.39
CA SER A 299 11.83 -1.58 13.69
C SER A 299 12.25 -2.73 14.60
N ARG A 300 13.27 -2.54 15.45
CA ARG A 300 13.67 -3.57 16.44
C ARG A 300 12.56 -3.83 17.45
N ARG A 301 11.95 -2.77 17.99
CA ARG A 301 10.83 -2.85 18.92
C ARG A 301 9.64 -3.61 18.31
N VAL A 302 9.28 -3.28 17.07
CA VAL A 302 8.22 -3.96 16.31
C VAL A 302 8.56 -5.42 16.07
N LEU A 303 9.79 -5.73 15.65
CA LEU A 303 10.24 -7.11 15.43
C LEU A 303 10.15 -7.95 16.71
N ASP A 304 10.62 -7.42 17.83
CA ASP A 304 10.56 -8.12 19.12
C ASP A 304 9.11 -8.37 19.55
N ALA A 305 8.24 -7.36 19.41
CA ALA A 305 6.82 -7.49 19.71
C ALA A 305 6.08 -8.45 18.76
N LEU A 306 6.46 -8.52 17.48
CA LEU A 306 5.95 -9.50 16.52
C LEU A 306 6.33 -10.92 16.93
N ARG A 307 7.59 -11.14 17.34
CA ARG A 307 8.08 -12.45 17.76
C ARG A 307 7.46 -12.95 19.06
N SER A 308 7.16 -12.04 19.99
CA SER A 308 6.50 -12.37 21.26
C SER A 308 4.97 -12.33 21.19
N ALA A 309 4.40 -11.94 20.03
CA ALA A 309 2.97 -11.65 19.87
C ALA A 309 2.44 -10.64 20.90
N ASP A 310 3.25 -9.65 21.29
CA ASP A 310 2.87 -8.58 22.20
C ASP A 310 2.00 -7.53 21.49
N PHE A 311 0.69 -7.79 21.45
CA PHE A 311 -0.28 -6.88 20.84
C PHE A 311 -0.33 -5.51 21.51
N ALA A 312 -0.02 -5.42 22.81
CA ALA A 312 -0.01 -4.16 23.52
C ALA A 312 1.15 -3.28 23.03
N ALA A 313 2.35 -3.86 22.93
CA ALA A 313 3.50 -3.17 22.34
C ALA A 313 3.24 -2.78 20.88
N LEU A 314 2.52 -3.59 20.10
CA LEU A 314 2.16 -3.23 18.71
C LEU A 314 1.05 -2.17 18.61
N GLY A 315 0.48 -1.71 19.74
CA GLY A 315 -0.65 -0.79 19.76
C GLY A 315 -1.98 -1.43 19.35
N LEU A 316 -2.01 -2.75 19.15
CA LEU A 316 -3.16 -3.56 18.73
C LEU A 316 -4.00 -4.00 19.95
N LEU A 317 -4.28 -3.09 20.88
CA LEU A 317 -5.16 -3.36 22.02
C LEU A 317 -6.61 -3.49 21.56
N ALA A 318 -7.39 -4.27 22.31
CA ALA A 318 -8.80 -4.42 21.99
C ALA A 318 -9.50 -3.09 22.31
N PRO A 319 -10.44 -2.62 21.47
CA PRO A 319 -11.30 -1.51 21.84
C PRO A 319 -12.13 -1.84 23.09
#